data_AF-A0A2E9GIN6-F1
#
_entry.id   AF-A0A2E9GIN6-F1
#
_cell.length_a   1.000
_cell.length_b   1.000
_cell.length_c   1.000
_cell.angle_alpha   90.00
_cell.angle_beta   90.00
_cell.angle_gamma   90.00
#
_symmetry.space_group_name_H-M   'P 1'
#
loop_
_entity.id
_entity.type
_entity.pdbx_description
1 polymer ?
#
loop_
_entity_poly.entity_id
_entity_poly.type
_entity_poly.pdbx_seq_one_letter_code
_entity_poly.pdbx_strand_id
1 'polypeptide(L)' 'YSEKAFYEAEQYHQNYYNENPEQPYCQIVIKPKLNKFNNAFKNFLKK' A
#
# COMPACT_ATOMS: atom_id res chain seq x y z
N TYR A 1 -12.26 0.55 28.82
CA TYR A 1 -11.93 -0.32 27.69
C TYR A 1 -10.43 -0.58 27.73
N SER A 2 -9.98 -1.82 27.86
CA SER A 2 -8.54 -2.13 27.73
C SER A 2 -8.22 -2.13 26.24
N GLU A 3 -7.21 -1.36 25.84
CA GLU A 3 -6.71 -1.43 24.48
C GLU A 3 -6.13 -2.83 24.23
N LYS A 4 -6.51 -3.44 23.12
CA LYS A 4 -5.97 -4.74 22.70
C LYS A 4 -4.49 -4.56 22.34
N ALA A 5 -3.64 -5.50 22.73
CA ALA A 5 -2.24 -5.49 22.33
C ALA A 5 -2.11 -5.52 20.79
N PHE A 6 -1.21 -4.69 20.26
CA PHE A 6 -0.82 -4.74 18.85
C PHE A 6 0.24 -5.84 18.66
N TYR A 7 0.10 -6.62 17.60
CA TYR A 7 1.05 -7.67 17.22
C TYR A 7 1.57 -7.35 15.82
N GLU A 8 2.89 -7.17 15.72
CA GLU A 8 3.53 -6.86 14.46
C GLU A 8 3.43 -8.04 13.48
N ALA A 9 3.21 -7.74 12.21
CA ALA A 9 3.25 -8.74 11.14
C ALA A 9 4.69 -9.17 10.84
N GLU A 10 4.84 -10.34 10.23
CA GLU A 10 6.13 -10.87 9.80
C GLU A 10 6.87 -9.91 8.87
N GLN A 11 8.20 -9.95 8.90
CA GLN A 11 9.06 -9.05 8.12
C GLN A 11 8.76 -9.07 6.61
N TYR A 12 8.40 -10.24 6.06
CA TYR A 12 7.99 -10.38 4.65
C TYR A 12 6.76 -9.52 4.28
N HIS A 13 5.87 -9.28 5.23
CA HIS A 13 4.68 -8.45 4.99
C HIS A 13 4.99 -6.96 5.02
N GLN A 14 6.13 -6.57 5.61
CA GLN A 14 6.58 -5.18 5.62
C GLN A 14 7.07 -4.80 4.22
N ASN A 15 6.74 -3.58 3.78
CA ASN A 15 7.19 -3.04 2.48
C ASN A 15 6.83 -3.89 1.23
N TYR A 16 5.90 -4.85 1.36
CA TYR A 16 5.64 -5.90 0.37
C TYR A 16 5.43 -5.38 -1.05
N TYR A 17 4.60 -4.34 -1.23
CA TYR A 17 4.30 -3.79 -2.55
C TYR A 17 5.53 -3.22 -3.26
N ASN A 18 6.42 -2.54 -2.52
CA ASN A 18 7.60 -1.90 -3.09
C ASN A 18 8.65 -2.92 -3.51
N GLU A 19 8.75 -4.03 -2.79
CA GLU A 19 9.68 -5.13 -3.10
C GLU A 19 9.15 -6.10 -4.15
N ASN A 20 7.82 -6.23 -4.25
CA ASN A 20 7.15 -7.19 -5.12
C ASN A 20 6.10 -6.54 -6.03
N PRO A 21 6.40 -5.43 -6.75
CA PRO A 21 5.39 -4.68 -7.48
C PRO A 21 4.75 -5.50 -8.60
N GLU A 22 5.50 -6.41 -9.23
CA GLU A 22 5.05 -7.22 -10.36
C GLU A 22 4.18 -8.43 -9.96
N GLN A 23 3.96 -8.67 -8.66
CA GLN A 23 3.06 -9.73 -8.23
C GLN A 23 1.64 -9.48 -8.74
N PRO A 24 0.91 -10.53 -9.20
CA PRO A 24 -0.44 -10.36 -9.75
C PRO A 24 -1.39 -9.62 -8.81
N TYR A 25 -1.30 -9.89 -7.51
CA TYR A 25 -2.08 -9.17 -6.50
C TYR A 25 -1.78 -7.66 -6.50
N CYS A 26 -0.51 -7.28 -6.52
CA CYS A 26 -0.08 -5.87 -6.57
C CYS A 26 -0.62 -5.18 -7.83
N GLN A 27 -0.54 -5.83 -8.98
CA GLN A 27 -0.97 -5.25 -10.27
C GLN A 27 -2.50 -5.14 -10.39
N ILE A 28 -3.25 -6.12 -9.89
CA ILE A 28 -4.71 -6.18 -10.04
C ILE A 28 -5.42 -5.40 -8.93
N VAL A 29 -4.86 -5.33 -7.72
CA VAL A 29 -5.55 -4.78 -6.54
C VAL A 29 -4.96 -3.45 -6.08
N ILE A 30 -3.63 -3.35 -5.96
CA ILE A 30 -2.98 -2.18 -5.36
C ILE A 30 -2.78 -1.08 -6.40
N LYS A 31 -2.19 -1.41 -7.54
CA LYS A 31 -1.83 -0.46 -8.59
C LYS A 31 -3.01 0.38 -9.09
N PRO A 32 -4.22 -0.16 -9.31
CA PRO A 32 -5.36 0.65 -9.72
C PRO A 32 -5.77 1.68 -8.66
N LYS A 33 -5.64 1.33 -7.37
CA LYS A 33 -5.94 2.23 -6.24
C LYS A 33 -4.92 3.37 -6.17
N LEU A 34 -3.64 3.07 -6.33
CA LEU A 34 -2.57 4.07 -6.37
C LEU A 34 -2.74 4.99 -7.58
N ASN A 35 -3.04 4.45 -8.77
CA ASN A 35 -3.31 5.26 -9.96
C ASN A 35 -4.51 6.19 -9.74
N LYS A 36 -5.59 5.68 -9.13
CA LYS A 36 -6.77 6.50 -8.80
C LYS A 36 -6.39 7.64 -7.84
N PHE A 37 -5.61 7.35 -6.79
CA PHE A 37 -5.12 8.37 -5.87
C PHE A 37 -4.26 9.42 -6.58
N ASN A 38 -3.25 8.99 -7.34
CA ASN A 38 -2.34 9.88 -8.07
C ASN A 38 -3.10 10.78 -9.04
N ASN A 39 -4.11 10.26 -9.72
CA ASN A 39 -4.93 11.05 -10.63
C ASN A 39 -5.85 12.03 -9.89
N ALA A 40 -6.52 11.58 -8.82
CA ALA A 40 -7.46 12.41 -8.07
C ALA A 40 -6.75 13.57 -7.33
N PHE A 41 -5.53 13.34 -6.86
CA PHE A 41 -4.79 14.31 -6.04
C PHE A 41 -3.60 14.92 -6.76
N LYS A 42 -3.48 14.77 -8.08
CA LYS A 42 -2.34 15.22 -8.89
C LYS A 42 -1.88 16.65 -8.59
N ASN A 43 -2.81 17.56 -8.34
CA ASN A 43 -2.52 18.98 -8.07
C ASN A 43 -1.99 19.25 -6.65
N PHE A 44 -2.16 18.30 -5.73
CA PHE A 44 -1.68 18.37 -4.35
C PHE A 44 -0.37 17.60 -4.13
N LEU A 45 0.03 16.78 -5.10
CA LEU A 45 1.29 16.05 -5.04
C LEU A 45 2.44 16.99 -5.35
N LYS A 46 3.52 16.89 -4.56
CA LYS A 46 4.75 17.64 -4.81
C LYS A 46 5.34 17.17 -6.16
N LYS A 47 5.82 18.15 -6.94
CA LYS A 47 6.61 17.89 -8.14
C LYS A 47 8.00 17.39 -7.79
#